data_AF-A0A8J6Y7Z3-F1
#
_entry.id   AF-A0A8J6Y7Z3-F1
#
_cell.length_a   1.000
_cell.length_b   1.000
_cell.length_c   1.000
_cell.angle_alpha   90.00
_cell.angle_beta   90.00
_cell.angle_gamma   90.00
#
_symmetry.space_group_name_H-M   'P 1'
#
loop_
_entity.id
_entity.type
_entity.pdbx_description
1 polymer ?
#
loop_
_entity_poly.entity_id
_entity_poly.type
_entity_poly.pdbx_seq_one_letter_code
_entity_poly.pdbx_strand_id
1 'polypeptide(L)' 'IPAGRMGTPEDVANAVAFLVSDEAAYITGQVLSVDGGMVM' A
#
# COMPACT_ATOMS: atom_id res chain seq x y z
N ILE A 1 7.41 -9.02 -9.84
CA ILE A 1 7.38 -7.93 -8.84
C ILE A 1 8.71 -7.19 -8.81
N PRO A 2 8.76 -5.91 -9.23
CA PRO A 2 9.91 -5.02 -9.15
C PRO A 2 10.55 -4.92 -7.77
N ALA A 3 9.78 -5.10 -6.69
CA ALA A 3 10.30 -5.08 -5.33
C ALA A 3 11.32 -6.20 -5.02
N GLY A 4 11.47 -7.21 -5.88
CA GLY A 4 12.51 -8.25 -5.74
C GLY A 4 12.35 -9.19 -4.54
N ARG A 5 11.26 -9.08 -3.78
CA ARG A 5 10.91 -9.94 -2.64
C ARG A 5 9.42 -10.18 -2.59
N MET A 6 9.02 -11.28 -1.95
CA MET A 6 7.61 -11.49 -1.61
C MET A 6 7.13 -10.42 -0.63
N GLY A 7 5.87 -10.02 -0.81
CA GLY A 7 5.16 -9.18 0.16
C GLY A 7 4.97 -9.92 1.48
N THR A 8 4.91 -9.14 2.55
CA THR A 8 4.61 -9.58 3.91
C THR A 8 3.29 -8.97 4.36
N PRO A 9 2.59 -9.55 5.35
CA PRO A 9 1.40 -8.92 5.92
C PRO A 9 1.65 -7.48 6.39
N GLU A 10 2.85 -7.20 6.88
CA GLU A 10 3.29 -5.89 7.34
C GLU A 10 3.30 -4.84 6.22
N ASP A 11 3.56 -5.23 4.97
CA ASP A 11 3.53 -4.29 3.85
C ASP A 11 2.13 -3.70 3.63
N VAL A 12 1.09 -4.53 3.76
CA VAL A 12 -0.31 -4.09 3.69
C VAL A 12 -0.70 -3.32 4.95
N ALA A 13 -0.30 -3.80 6.13
CA ALA A 13 -0.60 -3.14 7.40
C ALA A 13 -0.04 -1.71 7.44
N ASN A 14 1.18 -1.50 6.95
CA ASN A 14 1.80 -0.18 6.88
C ASN A 14 1.07 0.76 5.90
N ALA A 15 0.63 0.25 4.75
CA ALA A 15 -0.16 1.03 3.81
C ALA A 15 -1.52 1.45 4.42
N VAL A 16 -2.17 0.55 5.15
CA VAL A 16 -3.39 0.88 5.91
C VAL A 16 -3.11 1.90 7.00
N ALA A 17 -2.02 1.72 7.77
CA ALA A 17 -1.62 2.64 8.83
C ALA A 17 -1.41 4.07 8.30
N PHE A 18 -0.83 4.23 7.11
CA PHE A 18 -0.76 5.52 6.42
C PHE A 18 -2.13 6.05 6.01
N LEU A 19 -3.00 5.23 5.42
CA LEU A 19 -4.32 5.69 4.98
C LEU A 19 -5.24 6.13 6.13
N VAL A 20 -5.02 5.63 7.34
CA VAL A 20 -5.78 6.05 8.54
C VAL A 20 -5.12 7.22 9.29
N SER A 21 -3.95 7.69 8.85
CA SER A 21 -3.25 8.80 9.50
C SER A 21 -3.72 10.16 8.98
N ASP A 22 -3.43 11.23 9.74
CA ASP A 22 -3.84 12.59 9.38
C ASP A 22 -3.19 13.06 8.06
N GLU A 23 -2.02 12.52 7.71
CA GLU A 23 -1.31 12.81 6.46
C GLU A 23 -2.10 12.40 5.21
N ALA A 24 -2.99 11.41 5.33
CA ALA A 24 -3.82 10.91 4.24
C ALA A 24 -5.21 11.55 4.17
N ALA A 25 -5.49 12.60 4.97
CA ALA A 25 -6.84 13.15 5.15
C ALA A 25 -7.59 13.58 3.87
N TYR A 26 -6.88 13.86 2.78
CA TYR A 26 -7.48 14.23 1.49
C TYR A 26 -7.53 13.09 0.46
N ILE A 27 -7.05 11.90 0.81
CA ILE A 27 -7.07 10.72 -0.05
C ILE A 27 -8.40 10.00 0.14
N THR A 28 -9.25 10.05 -0.88
CA THR A 28 -10.55 9.36 -0.88
C THR A 28 -10.90 8.84 -2.27
N GLY A 29 -11.67 7.75 -2.32
CA GLY A 29 -12.12 7.11 -3.55
C GLY A 29 -11.02 6.44 -4.38
N GLN A 30 -9.82 6.25 -3.80
CA GLN A 30 -8.67 5.64 -4.50
C GLN A 30 -8.54 4.16 -4.16
N VAL A 31 -8.01 3.39 -5.12
CA VAL A 31 -7.58 2.01 -4.91
C VAL A 31 -6.06 2.01 -4.88
N LEU A 32 -5.48 1.56 -3.75
CA LEU A 32 -4.03 1.45 -3.58
C LEU A 32 -3.60 -0.01 -3.73
N SER A 33 -2.86 -0.31 -4.80
CA SER A 33 -2.23 -1.63 -4.97
C SER A 33 -0.97 -1.73 -4.12
N VAL A 34 -0.93 -2.76 -3.26
CA VAL A 34 0.22 -3.08 -2.39
C VAL A 34 0.77 -4.45 -2.78
N ASP A 35 1.41 -4.52 -3.94
CA ASP A 35 1.80 -5.79 -4.58
C ASP A 35 3.30 -5.87 -4.94
N GLY A 36 4.10 -4.90 -4.48
CA GLY A 36 5.51 -4.83 -4.82
C GLY A 36 5.77 -4.51 -6.31
N GLY A 37 4.82 -3.86 -6.97
CA GLY A 37 4.85 -3.44 -8.37
C GLY A 37 4.44 -4.56 -9.32
N MET A 38 3.58 -5.48 -8.90
CA MET A 38 3.14 -6.61 -9.70
C MET A 38 2.20 -6.12 -10.82
N VAL A 39 2.77 -5.53 -11.87
CA VAL A 39 2.00 -5.06 -13.02
C VAL A 39 1.66 -6.26 -13.91
N MET A 40 0.37 -6.54 -14.06
CA MET A 40 -0.21 -7.20 -15.23
C MET A 40 -1.38 -6.36 -15.73
#